data_AF-A0A1G6EWY1-F1
#
_entry.id   AF-A0A1G6EWY1-F1
#
_cell.length_a   1.000
_cell.length_b   1.000
_cell.length_c   1.000
_cell.angle_alpha   90.00
_cell.angle_beta   90.00
_cell.angle_gamma   90.00
#
_symmetry.space_group_name_H-M   'P 1'
#
loop_
_entity.id
_entity.type
_entity.pdbx_description
1 polymer ?
#
loop_
_entity_poly.entity_id
_entity_poly.type
_entity_poly.pdbx_seq_one_letter_code
_entity_poly.pdbx_strand_id
1 'polypeptide(L)'
;RQFVYETGAMDTGKGKQLNPEIVKRERKKGYKLSRTDVFRHRCRYFTDSGIIGSKEFVAEVFDEVKHLLDSKDERRFTPVGGMDGVYSMKRLGVGG
;
A
#
# COMPACT_ATOMS: atom_id res chain seq x y z
N ARG A 1 -10.73 8.61 14.54
CA ARG A 1 -11.24 8.45 13.14
C ARG A 1 -12.62 7.78 13.09
N GLN A 2 -13.05 7.06 14.15
CA GLN A 2 -14.34 6.38 14.24
C GLN A 2 -15.54 7.21 13.77
N PHE A 3 -15.71 8.43 14.28
CA PHE A 3 -16.83 9.32 13.92
C PHE A 3 -17.04 9.42 12.40
N VAL A 4 -15.98 9.70 11.63
CA VAL A 4 -16.05 9.85 10.16
C VAL A 4 -16.55 8.59 9.46
N TYR A 5 -16.14 7.40 9.91
CA TYR A 5 -16.56 6.14 9.31
C TYR A 5 -18.02 5.82 9.66
N GLU A 6 -18.41 6.02 10.91
CA GLU A 6 -19.77 5.74 11.37
C GLU A 6 -20.78 6.71 10.75
N THR A 7 -20.49 8.01 10.74
CA THR A 7 -21.37 9.00 10.10
C THR A 7 -21.38 8.87 8.58
N GLY A 8 -20.24 8.52 7.98
CA GLY A 8 -20.14 8.35 6.52
C GLY A 8 -20.98 7.19 5.98
N ALA A 9 -21.21 6.15 6.78
CA ALA A 9 -22.07 5.02 6.41
C ALA A 9 -23.52 5.15 6.91
N MET A 10 -23.90 6.26 7.54
CA MET A 10 -25.31 6.52 7.81
C MET A 10 -26.02 6.99 6.54
N ASP A 11 -27.22 6.48 6.30
CA ASP A 11 -28.09 7.03 5.27
C ASP A 11 -28.71 8.33 5.80
N THR A 12 -28.32 9.45 5.20
CA THR A 12 -28.83 10.78 5.55
C THR A 12 -29.85 11.28 4.52
N GLY A 13 -30.22 10.44 3.54
CA GLY A 13 -31.04 10.83 2.39
C GLY A 13 -30.36 11.80 1.43
N LYS A 14 -29.08 12.16 1.66
CA LYS A 14 -28.29 13.10 0.85
C LYS A 14 -26.85 12.62 0.70
N GLY A 15 -26.32 12.71 -0.53
CA GLY A 15 -24.93 12.39 -0.83
C GLY A 15 -24.63 10.90 -0.96
N LYS A 16 -23.35 10.57 -1.18
CA LYS A 16 -22.89 9.19 -1.36
C LYS A 16 -22.57 8.57 -0.01
N GLN A 17 -23.26 7.48 0.32
CA GLN A 17 -22.99 6.71 1.52
C GLN A 17 -21.66 5.95 1.39
N LEU A 18 -20.88 5.92 2.47
CA LEU A 18 -19.66 5.13 2.55
C LEU A 18 -20.02 3.64 2.49
N ASN A 19 -19.28 2.87 1.69
CA ASN A 19 -19.51 1.44 1.55
C ASN A 19 -19.46 0.76 2.94
N PRO A 20 -20.53 0.05 3.37
CA PRO A 20 -20.60 -0.61 4.67
C PRO A 20 -19.45 -1.59 4.93
N GLU A 21 -18.90 -2.23 3.90
CA GLU A 21 -17.77 -3.15 4.02
C GLU A 21 -16.49 -2.44 4.49
N ILE A 22 -16.31 -1.17 4.12
CA ILE A 22 -15.19 -0.36 4.60
C ILE A 22 -15.33 -0.13 6.12
N VAL A 23 -16.54 0.20 6.59
CA VAL A 23 -16.80 0.45 8.02
C VAL A 23 -16.64 -0.82 8.84
N LYS A 24 -17.13 -1.98 8.34
CA LYS A 24 -16.90 -3.28 8.99
C LYS A 24 -15.41 -3.58 9.15
N ARG A 25 -14.60 -3.31 8.12
CA ARG A 25 -13.14 -3.49 8.18
C ARG A 25 -12.48 -2.56 9.19
N GLU A 26 -12.86 -1.29 9.22
CA GLU A 26 -12.27 -0.32 10.15
C GLU A 26 -12.71 -0.56 11.61
N ARG A 27 -13.93 -1.06 11.84
CA ARG A 27 -14.38 -1.56 13.16
C ARG A 27 -13.46 -2.67 13.67
N LYS A 28 -13.15 -3.67 12.83
CA LYS A 28 -12.20 -4.76 13.18
C LYS A 28 -10.80 -4.24 13.51
N LYS A 29 -10.38 -3.14 12.86
CA LYS A 29 -9.08 -2.47 13.13
C LYS A 29 -9.12 -1.51 14.33
N GLY A 30 -10.26 -1.33 14.99
CA GLY A 30 -10.44 -0.30 16.02
C GLY A 30 -10.17 1.12 15.50
N TYR A 31 -10.38 1.35 14.21
CA TYR A 31 -10.15 2.61 13.50
C TYR A 31 -8.72 3.17 13.63
N LYS A 32 -7.75 2.30 13.92
CA LYS A 32 -6.32 2.63 13.98
C LYS A 32 -5.69 2.37 12.62
N LEU A 33 -4.88 3.32 12.17
CA LEU A 33 -4.02 3.14 11.00
C LEU A 33 -2.78 2.35 11.41
N SER A 34 -2.43 1.32 10.63
CA SER A 34 -1.12 0.67 10.75
C SER A 34 -0.02 1.57 10.17
N ARG A 35 1.24 1.28 10.50
CA ARG A 35 2.39 1.95 9.86
C ARG A 35 2.36 1.81 8.34
N THR A 36 1.98 0.64 7.84
CA THR A 36 1.77 0.38 6.41
C THR A 36 0.65 1.24 5.83
N ASP A 37 -0.49 1.40 6.53
CA ASP A 37 -1.57 2.27 6.07
C ASP A 37 -1.12 3.74 6.02
N VAL A 38 -0.37 4.19 7.04
CA VAL A 38 0.21 5.55 7.08
C VAL A 38 1.19 5.75 5.92
N PHE A 39 2.07 4.78 5.66
CA PHE A 39 2.98 4.82 4.52
C PHE A 39 2.24 4.94 3.20
N ARG A 40 1.23 4.09 2.96
CA ARG A 40 0.42 4.15 1.74
C ARG A 40 -0.34 5.47 1.59
N HIS A 41 -0.75 6.10 2.68
CA HIS A 41 -1.48 7.37 2.65
C HIS A 41 -0.56 8.60 2.56
N ARG A 42 0.67 8.54 3.10
CA ARG A 42 1.60 9.68 3.17
C ARG A 42 2.69 9.66 2.11
N CYS A 43 3.13 8.49 1.65
CA CYS A 43 4.18 8.38 0.65
C CYS A 43 3.56 8.43 -0.75
N ARG A 44 3.65 9.60 -1.39
CA ARG A 44 3.34 9.79 -2.82
C ARG A 44 4.64 10.14 -3.56
N TYR A 45 5.58 9.21 -3.70
CA TYR A 45 6.79 9.48 -4.47
C TYR A 45 7.26 8.31 -5.33
N PHE A 46 7.15 8.57 -6.64
CA PHE A 46 8.02 8.11 -7.70
C PHE A 46 9.43 8.63 -7.44
N THR A 47 10.36 7.74 -7.09
CA THR A 47 11.81 7.96 -7.23
C THR A 47 12.47 6.61 -7.51
N ASP A 48 13.73 6.64 -7.95
CA ASP A 48 14.57 5.68 -8.70
C ASP A 48 14.67 4.21 -8.20
N SER A 49 13.85 3.83 -7.24
CA SER A 49 13.67 2.48 -6.71
C SER A 49 12.61 1.65 -7.46
N GLY A 50 12.01 2.24 -8.50
CA GLY A 50 11.27 1.61 -9.59
C GLY A 50 9.86 1.14 -9.27
N ILE A 51 9.67 0.27 -8.28
CA ILE A 51 8.37 -0.36 -8.00
C ILE A 51 8.29 -0.67 -6.51
N ILE A 52 7.24 -0.20 -5.84
CA ILE A 52 6.96 -0.46 -4.42
C ILE A 52 5.49 -0.84 -4.29
N GLY A 53 5.19 -1.94 -3.58
CA GLY A 53 3.81 -2.41 -3.40
C GLY A 53 3.72 -3.72 -2.62
N SER A 54 2.64 -4.47 -2.83
CA SER A 54 2.58 -5.85 -2.34
C SER A 54 3.60 -6.71 -3.10
N LYS A 55 3.92 -7.89 -2.56
CA LYS A 55 4.85 -8.80 -3.21
C LYS A 55 4.37 -9.20 -4.61
N GLU A 56 3.06 -9.44 -4.74
CA GLU A 56 2.41 -9.85 -5.98
C GLU A 56 2.47 -8.73 -7.02
N PHE A 57 2.13 -7.49 -6.62
CA PHE A 57 2.21 -6.33 -7.50
C PHE A 57 3.64 -6.08 -7.99
N VAL A 58 4.63 -6.15 -7.10
CA VAL A 58 6.03 -5.98 -7.50
C VAL A 58 6.48 -7.09 -8.45
N ALA A 59 5.98 -8.32 -8.27
CA ALA A 59 6.29 -9.44 -9.16
C ALA A 59 5.65 -9.31 -10.55
N GLU A 60 4.38 -8.92 -10.61
CA GLU A 60 3.64 -8.68 -11.86
C GLU A 60 4.32 -7.59 -12.69
N VAL A 61 4.56 -6.43 -12.09
CA VAL A 61 5.21 -5.31 -12.79
C VAL A 61 6.64 -5.66 -13.17
N PHE A 62 7.37 -6.43 -12.35
CA PHE A 62 8.71 -6.92 -12.73
C PHE A 62 8.66 -7.82 -13.97
N ASP A 63 7.74 -8.79 -14.02
CA ASP A 63 7.61 -9.66 -15.19
C ASP A 63 7.26 -8.88 -16.47
N GLU A 64 6.50 -7.79 -16.33
CA GLU A 64 6.19 -6.89 -17.45
C GLU A 64 7.41 -6.08 -17.90
N VAL A 65 8.20 -5.50 -16.99
CA VAL A 65 9.25 -4.54 -17.37
C VAL A 65 10.67 -5.14 -17.45
N LYS A 66 10.87 -6.38 -17.01
CA LYS A 66 12.21 -7.02 -16.98
C LYS A 66 12.90 -7.08 -18.33
N HIS A 67 12.17 -7.10 -19.43
CA HIS A 67 12.74 -7.09 -20.79
C HIS A 67 13.33 -5.73 -21.19
N LEU A 68 12.95 -4.65 -20.49
CA LEU A 68 13.46 -3.29 -20.69
C LEU A 68 14.66 -2.99 -19.77
N LEU A 69 14.85 -3.81 -18.74
CA LEU A 69 15.91 -3.68 -17.78
C LEU A 69 17.00 -4.69 -18.18
N ASP A 70 18.22 -4.25 -18.44
CA ASP A 70 19.41 -5.14 -18.64
C ASP A 70 19.70 -6.07 -17.44
N SER A 71 18.83 -6.07 -16.42
CA SER A 71 18.87 -6.95 -15.28
C SER A 71 18.69 -8.40 -15.68
N LYS A 72 19.71 -9.20 -15.37
CA LYS A 72 19.64 -10.66 -15.24
C LYS A 72 18.32 -11.04 -14.54
N ASP A 73 17.65 -12.08 -15.05
CA ASP A 73 16.35 -12.65 -14.64
C ASP A 73 16.19 -13.03 -13.14
N GLU A 74 17.05 -12.55 -12.24
CA GLU A 74 17.00 -12.80 -10.81
C GLU A 74 15.99 -11.89 -10.12
N ARG A 75 14.81 -12.46 -9.82
CA ARG A 75 13.78 -11.84 -8.98
C ARG A 75 14.31 -11.58 -7.56
N ARG A 76 14.62 -10.33 -7.22
CA ARG A 76 14.97 -9.91 -5.85
C ARG A 76 13.98 -8.88 -5.32
N PHE A 77 12.88 -9.34 -4.74
CA PHE A 77 11.94 -8.48 -4.02
C PHE A 77 12.42 -8.26 -2.59
N THR A 78 12.71 -7.01 -2.22
CA THR A 78 13.22 -6.69 -0.89
C THR A 78 12.07 -6.23 0.00
N PRO A 79 11.87 -6.84 1.19
CA PRO A 79 10.89 -6.32 2.14
C PRO A 79 11.35 -4.96 2.63
N VAL A 80 10.42 -4.01 2.73
CA VAL A 80 10.76 -2.68 3.24
C VAL A 80 10.71 -2.69 4.77
N GLY A 81 11.83 -2.31 5.40
CA GLY A 81 11.99 -2.36 6.85
C GLY A 81 10.89 -1.61 7.60
N GLY A 82 10.30 -2.25 8.61
CA GLY A 82 9.26 -1.65 9.46
C GLY A 82 7.87 -1.54 8.82
N MET A 83 7.68 -2.08 7.61
CA MET A 83 6.41 -2.06 6.88
C MET A 83 6.01 -3.46 6.46
N ASP A 84 5.06 -4.03 7.20
CA ASP A 84 4.56 -5.37 6.91
C ASP A 84 3.78 -5.38 5.59
N GLY A 85 4.03 -6.43 4.79
CA GLY A 85 3.41 -6.64 3.48
C GLY A 85 3.87 -5.69 2.36
N VAL A 86 4.92 -4.88 2.57
CA VAL A 86 5.45 -3.93 1.57
C VAL A 86 6.81 -4.37 1.05
N TYR A 87 6.95 -4.39 -0.26
CA TYR A 87 8.14 -4.83 -0.99
C TYR A 87 8.57 -3.80 -2.02
N SER A 88 9.86 -3.83 -2.39
CA SER A 88 10.43 -3.02 -3.46
C SER A 88 11.30 -3.85 -4.42
N MET A 89 11.43 -3.38 -5.66
CA MET A 89 12.26 -4.02 -6.69
C MET A 89 13.78 -3.85 -6.45
N LYS A 90 14.21 -2.77 -5.79
CA LYS A 90 15.59 -2.57 -5.34
C LYS A 90 15.66 -2.50 -3.81
N ARG A 91 16.83 -2.82 -3.24
CA ARG A 91 17.08 -2.61 -1.81
C ARG A 91 17.02 -1.11 -1.52
N LEU A 92 15.98 -0.69 -0.80
CA LEU A 92 15.93 0.62 -0.20
C LEU A 92 16.89 0.61 0.99
N GLY A 93 18.10 1.13 0.79
CA GLY A 93 19.07 1.26 1.87
C GLY A 93 18.57 2.25 2.92
N VAL A 94 18.89 1.98 4.19
CA VAL A 94 19.05 3.06 5.16
C VAL A 94 20.46 3.58 4.90
N GLY A 95 20.60 4.83 4.44
CA GLY A 95 21.90 5.48 4.43
C GLY A 95 22.49 5.43 5.84
N GLY A 96 23.77 5.05 5.94
CA GLY A 96 24.52 5.06 7.20
C GLY A 96 24.61 6.45 7.81
#